data_AF-A0AAN7U1I2-F1
#
_entry.id   AF-A0AAN7U1I2-F1
#
_cell.length_a   1.000
_cell.length_b   1.000
_cell.length_c   1.000
_cell.angle_alpha   90.00
_cell.angle_beta   90.00
_cell.angle_gamma   90.00
#
_symmetry.space_group_name_H-M   'P 1'
#
loop_
_entity.id
_entity.type
_entity.pdbx_description
1 polymer ?
#
loop_
_entity_poly.entity_id
_entity_poly.type
_entity_poly.pdbx_seq_one_letter_code
_entity_poly.pdbx_strand_id
1 'polypeptide(L)'
;MSEQLNTTTTTTTTIDTENSTQIEESNETTQSSLGEIVSDKKNGGEFDDVIEKNVVVWMKDQLNKEKRRINRMGSKSIPVDVKNAGIIKEENGVILNRLELNTSFDFDKVGQIMVSESIECPVKKGYNYITVLLFANNPIPLIVPYIYLKDGQNKLTDWLFINNQFSRSRHSINEYKDV
;
A
#
# COMPACT_ATOMS: atom_id res chain seq x y z
N MET A 1 2.81 -69.45 44.84
CA MET A 1 2.75 -69.13 46.29
C MET A 1 3.09 -67.67 46.46
N SER A 2 2.28 -66.99 47.27
CA SER A 2 2.55 -65.69 47.90
C SER A 2 2.21 -64.43 47.08
N GLU A 3 0.98 -63.98 47.35
CA GLU A 3 0.51 -62.60 47.34
C GLU A 3 1.33 -61.70 48.31
N GLN A 4 1.09 -60.38 48.20
CA GLN A 4 1.19 -59.28 49.19
C GLN A 4 2.02 -58.10 48.64
N LEU A 5 1.70 -56.82 48.84
CA LEU A 5 0.49 -56.08 49.22
C LEU A 5 0.79 -54.60 48.89
N ASN A 6 -0.25 -53.82 48.61
CA ASN A 6 -0.23 -52.38 48.33
C ASN A 6 0.53 -51.51 49.36
N THR A 7 1.07 -50.38 48.90
CA THR A 7 0.95 -49.08 49.61
C THR A 7 0.81 -47.92 48.63
N THR A 8 -0.23 -47.13 48.86
CA THR A 8 -0.60 -45.89 48.17
C THR A 8 0.13 -44.72 48.81
N THR A 9 0.62 -43.76 48.03
CA THR A 9 0.74 -42.37 48.50
C THR A 9 0.42 -41.41 47.35
N THR A 10 -0.70 -40.74 47.51
CA THR A 10 -1.18 -39.63 46.69
C THR A 10 -0.45 -38.36 47.12
N THR A 11 0.12 -37.60 46.20
CA THR A 11 0.30 -36.17 46.40
C THR A 11 -0.03 -35.43 45.12
N THR A 12 -1.17 -34.77 45.18
CA THR A 12 -1.73 -33.79 44.27
C THR A 12 -0.73 -32.65 44.04
N THR A 13 -0.49 -32.29 42.79
CA THR A 13 -0.11 -30.91 42.45
C THR A 13 -0.90 -30.50 41.22
N THR A 14 -1.80 -29.55 41.49
CA THR A 14 -2.71 -28.88 40.59
C THR A 14 -1.94 -28.23 39.44
N ILE A 15 -2.33 -28.53 38.20
CA ILE A 15 -1.92 -27.80 37.00
C ILE A 15 -2.99 -26.75 36.77
N ASP A 16 -2.74 -25.53 37.24
CA ASP A 16 -3.59 -24.38 36.99
C ASP A 16 -3.18 -23.69 35.68
N THR A 17 -4.15 -23.69 34.77
CA THR A 17 -4.59 -22.55 33.96
C THR A 17 -3.70 -22.08 32.81
N GLU A 18 -4.10 -22.58 31.64
CA GLU A 18 -4.08 -21.93 30.33
C GLU A 18 -4.18 -20.39 30.42
N ASN A 19 -3.16 -19.69 29.95
CA ASN A 19 -3.25 -18.26 29.67
C ASN A 19 -3.13 -18.04 28.16
N SER A 20 -4.23 -18.33 27.46
CA SER A 20 -4.43 -17.97 26.06
C SER A 20 -4.52 -16.45 25.96
N THR A 21 -3.44 -15.81 25.51
CA THR A 21 -3.42 -14.38 25.23
C THR A 21 -4.27 -14.11 23.99
N GLN A 22 -5.52 -13.70 24.21
CA GLN A 22 -6.36 -13.09 23.19
C GLN A 22 -5.73 -11.75 22.81
N ILE A 23 -5.13 -11.69 21.64
CA ILE A 23 -4.79 -10.42 21.00
C ILE A 23 -6.11 -9.88 20.46
N GLU A 24 -6.66 -8.89 21.16
CA GLU A 24 -7.80 -8.10 20.69
C GLU A 24 -7.42 -7.40 19.38
N GLU A 25 -8.01 -7.87 18.27
CA GLU A 25 -8.10 -7.12 17.02
C GLU A 25 -8.97 -5.88 17.29
N SER A 26 -8.33 -4.77 17.66
CA SER A 26 -8.94 -3.46 17.57
C SER A 26 -9.17 -3.15 16.09
N ASN A 27 -10.40 -3.36 15.63
CA ASN A 27 -10.94 -2.85 14.38
C ASN A 27 -10.92 -1.31 14.40
N GLU A 28 -9.75 -0.71 14.21
CA GLU A 28 -9.66 0.67 13.76
C GLU A 28 -10.10 0.71 12.29
N THR A 29 -11.39 0.95 12.11
CA THR A 29 -11.93 1.41 10.84
C THR A 29 -11.46 2.85 10.64
N THR A 30 -10.17 3.04 10.36
CA THR A 30 -9.67 4.29 9.79
C THR A 30 -10.38 4.44 8.45
N GLN A 31 -11.29 5.41 8.40
CA GLN A 31 -12.04 5.81 7.23
C GLN A 31 -11.04 6.38 6.21
N SER A 32 -10.36 5.49 5.47
CA SER A 32 -9.31 5.80 4.48
C SER A 32 -9.90 6.64 3.35
N SER A 33 -9.43 7.89 3.29
CA SER A 33 -9.80 8.90 2.31
C SER A 33 -8.91 8.79 1.07
N LEU A 34 -9.15 7.79 0.24
CA LEU A 34 -8.66 7.76 -1.14
C LEU A 34 -9.53 8.61 -2.09
N GLY A 35 -10.51 9.37 -1.57
CA GLY A 35 -11.59 10.01 -2.32
C GLY A 35 -11.26 11.35 -3.00
N GLU A 36 -10.01 11.80 -3.01
CA GLU A 36 -9.61 13.08 -3.62
C GLU A 36 -8.66 12.91 -4.82
N ILE A 37 -8.50 11.67 -5.29
CA ILE A 37 -7.70 11.35 -6.48
C ILE A 37 -8.47 11.84 -7.72
N VAL A 38 -7.89 12.87 -8.37
CA VAL A 38 -8.29 13.50 -9.64
C VAL A 38 -9.52 14.42 -9.58
N SER A 39 -9.27 15.72 -9.40
CA SER A 39 -10.12 16.73 -10.04
C SER A 39 -9.35 17.98 -10.41
N ASP A 40 -9.05 18.15 -11.71
CA ASP A 40 -9.01 19.47 -12.31
C ASP A 40 -10.45 19.99 -12.28
N LYS A 41 -10.83 20.71 -11.20
CA LYS A 41 -12.18 21.26 -10.94
C LYS A 41 -12.62 22.34 -11.93
N LYS A 42 -12.29 22.23 -13.22
CA LYS A 42 -12.73 23.20 -14.22
C LYS A 42 -13.99 22.80 -14.97
N ASN A 43 -14.43 21.52 -15.01
CA ASN A 43 -15.65 21.12 -15.74
C ASN A 43 -16.35 19.80 -15.29
N GLY A 44 -16.04 19.23 -14.12
CA GLY A 44 -16.56 17.90 -13.73
C GLY A 44 -18.06 17.92 -13.38
N GLY A 45 -18.88 17.15 -14.10
CA GLY A 45 -20.31 16.96 -13.78
C GLY A 45 -20.53 15.86 -12.73
N GLU A 46 -21.76 15.74 -12.21
CA GLU A 46 -22.15 14.68 -11.25
C GLU A 46 -21.79 13.25 -11.72
N PHE A 47 -21.79 13.03 -13.04
CA PHE A 47 -21.39 11.76 -13.65
C PHE A 47 -19.88 11.46 -13.47
N ASP A 48 -19.02 12.47 -13.56
CA ASP A 48 -17.58 12.31 -13.39
C ASP A 48 -17.26 11.97 -11.93
N ASP A 49 -17.97 12.58 -10.98
CA ASP A 49 -17.81 12.27 -9.55
C ASP A 49 -18.14 10.80 -9.23
N VAL A 50 -19.12 10.21 -9.91
CA VAL A 50 -19.46 8.79 -9.76
C VAL A 50 -18.35 7.90 -10.32
N ILE A 51 -17.78 8.26 -11.48
CA ILE A 51 -16.65 7.54 -12.06
C ILE A 51 -15.45 7.56 -11.11
N GLU A 52 -15.05 8.73 -10.60
CA GLU A 52 -13.89 8.84 -9.71
C GLU A 52 -14.10 8.04 -8.41
N LYS A 53 -15.30 8.08 -7.82
CA LYS A 53 -15.63 7.24 -6.65
C LYS A 53 -15.46 5.75 -6.95
N ASN A 54 -15.93 5.29 -8.11
CA ASN A 54 -15.81 3.89 -8.51
C ASN A 54 -14.35 3.48 -8.80
N VAL A 55 -13.55 4.39 -9.39
CA VAL A 55 -12.11 4.20 -9.58
C VAL A 55 -11.44 4.01 -8.22
N VAL A 56 -11.72 4.87 -7.26
CA VAL A 56 -11.17 4.79 -5.90
C VAL A 56 -11.51 3.47 -5.21
N VAL A 57 -12.77 3.03 -5.29
CA VAL A 57 -13.20 1.73 -4.72
C VAL A 57 -12.44 0.57 -5.37
N TRP A 58 -12.32 0.59 -6.69
CA TRP A 58 -11.59 -0.44 -7.42
C TRP A 58 -10.09 -0.45 -7.07
N MET A 59 -9.44 0.72 -6.99
CA MET A 59 -8.04 0.83 -6.57
C MET A 59 -7.81 0.30 -5.16
N LYS A 60 -8.73 0.56 -4.22
CA LYS A 60 -8.69 -0.02 -2.87
C LYS A 60 -8.69 -1.55 -2.91
N ASP A 61 -9.54 -2.13 -3.75
CA ASP A 61 -9.60 -3.59 -3.91
C ASP A 61 -8.30 -4.16 -4.49
N GLN A 62 -7.72 -3.51 -5.51
CA GLN A 62 -6.41 -3.92 -6.06
C GLN A 62 -5.30 -3.85 -5.02
N LEU A 63 -5.21 -2.75 -4.28
CA LEU A 63 -4.22 -2.59 -3.21
C LEU A 63 -4.38 -3.67 -2.13
N ASN A 64 -5.61 -3.96 -1.72
CA ASN A 64 -5.89 -4.98 -0.72
C ASN A 64 -5.55 -6.40 -1.21
N LYS A 65 -5.79 -6.71 -2.49
CA LYS A 65 -5.33 -7.97 -3.10
C LYS A 65 -3.82 -8.10 -3.03
N GLU A 66 -3.10 -7.03 -3.36
CA GLU A 66 -1.64 -7.05 -3.33
C GLU A 66 -1.08 -7.14 -1.92
N LYS A 67 -1.64 -6.42 -0.95
CA LYS A 67 -1.31 -6.57 0.47
C LYS A 67 -1.51 -8.00 0.97
N ARG A 68 -2.63 -8.65 0.62
CA ARG A 68 -2.89 -10.05 0.98
C ARG A 68 -1.84 -10.99 0.36
N ARG A 69 -1.41 -10.73 -0.88
CA ARG A 69 -0.36 -11.51 -1.55
C ARG A 69 0.98 -11.37 -0.82
N ILE A 70 1.40 -10.14 -0.51
CA ILE A 70 2.63 -9.85 0.25
C ILE A 70 2.61 -10.53 1.63
N ASN A 71 1.48 -10.43 2.34
CA ASN A 71 1.31 -11.08 3.64
C ASN A 71 1.39 -12.61 3.56
N ARG A 72 0.80 -13.22 2.52
CA ARG A 72 0.89 -14.67 2.29
C ARG A 72 2.32 -15.14 2.03
N MET A 73 3.16 -14.27 1.46
CA MET A 73 4.59 -14.54 1.25
C MET A 73 5.44 -14.31 2.51
N GLY A 74 4.82 -14.05 3.68
CA GLY A 74 5.53 -13.81 4.93
C GLY A 74 6.14 -12.41 5.05
N SER A 75 5.86 -11.52 4.11
CA SER A 75 6.30 -10.12 4.13
C SER A 75 5.20 -9.20 4.68
N LYS A 76 5.54 -7.95 5.00
CA LYS A 76 4.57 -6.93 5.45
C LYS A 76 4.71 -5.67 4.60
N SER A 77 3.66 -4.86 4.56
CA SER A 77 3.70 -3.52 3.96
C SER A 77 2.74 -2.58 4.66
N ILE A 78 3.07 -1.29 4.70
CA ILE A 78 2.26 -0.24 5.33
C ILE A 78 1.54 0.53 4.22
N PRO A 79 0.20 0.46 4.12
CA PRO A 79 -0.53 1.26 3.12
C PRO A 79 -0.39 2.74 3.45
N VAL A 80 -0.21 3.55 2.42
CA VAL A 80 -0.24 5.02 2.55
C VAL A 80 -1.41 5.55 1.74
N ASP A 81 -2.26 6.33 2.40
CA ASP A 81 -3.38 6.99 1.75
C ASP A 81 -2.87 8.06 0.77
N VAL A 82 -3.44 8.08 -0.43
CA VAL A 82 -3.11 9.05 -1.48
C VAL A 82 -4.12 10.19 -1.43
N LYS A 83 -3.62 11.41 -1.27
CA LYS A 83 -4.42 12.64 -1.35
C LYS A 83 -4.63 13.05 -2.79
N ASN A 84 -3.55 13.04 -3.58
CA ASN A 84 -3.57 13.47 -4.96
C ASN A 84 -2.52 12.71 -5.77
N ALA A 85 -2.84 12.42 -7.01
CA ALA A 85 -1.95 11.77 -7.96
C ALA A 85 -2.06 12.46 -9.32
N GLY A 86 -0.94 12.58 -10.03
CA GLY A 86 -0.97 13.18 -11.36
C GLY A 86 0.35 13.06 -12.09
N ILE A 87 0.32 13.47 -13.36
CA ILE A 87 1.50 13.54 -14.21
C ILE A 87 1.89 15.00 -14.37
N ILE A 88 3.17 15.33 -14.15
CA ILE A 88 3.74 16.64 -14.50
C ILE A 88 4.64 16.45 -15.71
N LYS A 89 4.47 17.30 -16.73
CA LYS A 89 5.38 17.40 -17.87
C LYS A 89 6.24 18.65 -17.69
N GLU A 90 7.54 18.46 -17.48
CA GLU A 90 8.51 19.56 -17.36
C GLU A 90 8.90 20.08 -18.76
N GLU A 91 9.39 21.32 -18.84
CA GLU A 91 9.81 21.97 -20.10
C GLU A 91 10.95 21.23 -20.82
N ASN A 92 11.79 20.54 -20.05
CA ASN A 92 12.88 19.69 -20.55
C ASN A 92 12.39 18.33 -21.12
N GLY A 93 11.08 18.09 -21.13
CA GLY A 93 10.48 16.85 -21.61
C GLY A 93 10.42 15.71 -20.57
N VAL A 94 10.88 15.93 -19.33
CA VAL A 94 10.77 14.92 -18.27
C VAL A 94 9.32 14.81 -17.81
N ILE A 95 8.87 13.57 -17.62
CA ILE A 95 7.51 13.25 -17.16
C ILE A 95 7.60 12.70 -15.74
N LEU A 96 7.08 13.45 -14.77
CA LEU A 96 7.08 13.07 -13.36
C LEU A 96 5.74 12.47 -12.95
N ASN A 97 5.81 11.36 -12.24
CA ASN A 97 4.70 10.73 -11.52
C ASN A 97 4.61 11.35 -10.14
N ARG A 98 3.62 12.22 -9.93
CA ARG A 98 3.42 12.96 -8.70
C ARG A 98 2.45 12.23 -7.78
N LEU A 99 2.85 12.07 -6.53
CA LEU A 99 2.04 11.49 -5.45
C LEU A 99 2.09 12.39 -4.21
N GLU A 100 0.94 12.97 -3.85
CA GLU A 100 0.74 13.58 -2.54
C GLU A 100 0.16 12.54 -1.59
N LEU A 101 0.85 12.30 -0.48
CA LEU A 101 0.62 11.17 0.40
C LEU A 101 0.27 11.66 1.81
N ASN A 102 -0.76 11.05 2.39
CA ASN A 102 -1.23 11.35 3.73
C ASN A 102 -0.34 10.70 4.80
N THR A 103 0.91 11.17 4.89
CA THR A 103 1.90 10.66 5.84
C THR A 103 2.85 11.76 6.26
N SER A 104 3.46 11.59 7.43
CA SER A 104 4.59 12.42 7.89
C SER A 104 5.95 11.86 7.47
N PHE A 105 5.97 10.75 6.75
CA PHE A 105 7.19 10.08 6.30
C PHE A 105 8.08 11.01 5.47
N ASP A 106 9.38 10.89 5.68
CA ASP A 106 10.41 11.61 4.95
C ASP A 106 10.84 10.80 3.73
N PHE A 107 10.40 11.24 2.55
CA PHE A 107 10.62 10.51 1.29
C PHE A 107 12.07 10.59 0.80
N ASP A 108 12.91 11.49 1.29
CA ASP A 108 14.34 11.50 0.95
C ASP A 108 15.05 10.21 1.43
N LYS A 109 14.44 9.49 2.38
CA LYS A 109 14.92 8.20 2.89
C LYS A 109 14.60 7.01 1.99
N VAL A 110 13.80 7.18 0.93
CA VAL A 110 13.51 6.10 -0.02
C VAL A 110 14.74 5.83 -0.86
N GLY A 111 15.32 4.64 -0.69
CA GLY A 111 16.48 4.19 -1.46
C GLY A 111 16.10 3.40 -2.72
N GLN A 112 14.92 2.79 -2.73
CA GLN A 112 14.45 1.97 -3.86
C GLN A 112 12.94 2.07 -4.02
N ILE A 113 12.49 2.12 -5.27
CA ILE A 113 11.09 2.09 -5.67
C ILE A 113 10.90 0.88 -6.57
N MET A 114 9.87 0.08 -6.29
CA MET A 114 9.43 -0.99 -7.17
C MET A 114 8.00 -0.70 -7.60
N VAL A 115 7.71 -0.95 -8.87
CA VAL A 115 6.37 -0.79 -9.45
C VAL A 115 5.88 -2.15 -9.93
N SER A 116 4.60 -2.43 -9.72
CA SER A 116 3.97 -3.61 -10.31
C SER A 116 3.82 -3.46 -11.82
N GLU A 117 3.48 -4.56 -12.48
CA GLU A 117 2.93 -4.48 -13.83
C GLU A 117 1.68 -3.59 -13.88
N SER A 118 1.50 -2.95 -15.03
CA SER A 118 0.39 -2.05 -15.35
C SER A 118 -0.89 -2.84 -15.62
N ILE A 119 -1.96 -2.51 -14.91
CA ILE A 119 -3.30 -3.10 -15.08
C ILE A 119 -4.26 -2.02 -15.60
N GLU A 120 -4.98 -2.30 -16.68
CA GLU A 120 -5.96 -1.34 -17.20
C GLU A 120 -7.11 -1.12 -16.19
N CYS A 121 -7.51 0.13 -15.98
CA CYS A 121 -8.63 0.47 -15.13
C CYS A 121 -9.96 0.18 -15.85
N PRO A 122 -10.80 -0.74 -15.34
CA PRO A 122 -12.06 -1.10 -16.00
C PRO A 122 -13.10 0.01 -15.92
N VAL A 123 -12.93 0.97 -15.00
CA VAL A 123 -13.89 2.04 -14.72
C VAL A 123 -13.59 3.31 -15.55
N LYS A 124 -12.31 3.56 -15.86
CA LYS A 124 -11.86 4.79 -16.53
C LYS A 124 -10.93 4.43 -17.69
N LYS A 125 -11.48 4.47 -18.91
CA LYS A 125 -10.77 4.05 -20.13
C LYS A 125 -9.46 4.81 -20.33
N GLY A 126 -8.42 4.09 -20.78
CA GLY A 126 -7.08 4.64 -21.01
C GLY A 126 -6.25 4.84 -19.74
N TYR A 127 -6.87 4.79 -18.55
CA TYR A 127 -6.14 4.84 -17.30
C TYR A 127 -5.64 3.46 -16.90
N ASN A 128 -4.45 3.41 -16.32
CA ASN A 128 -3.82 2.19 -15.83
C ASN A 128 -3.44 2.37 -14.37
N TYR A 129 -3.50 1.28 -13.64
CA TYR A 129 -3.14 1.15 -12.25
C TYR A 129 -1.83 0.40 -12.10
N ILE A 130 -1.02 0.84 -11.14
CA ILE A 130 0.10 0.09 -10.59
C ILE A 130 0.09 0.20 -9.07
N THR A 131 0.76 -0.76 -8.44
CA THR A 131 1.13 -0.66 -7.04
C THR A 131 2.58 -0.22 -6.94
N VAL A 132 2.85 0.78 -6.11
CA VAL A 132 4.19 1.32 -5.85
C VAL A 132 4.63 0.86 -4.47
N LEU A 133 5.79 0.22 -4.39
CA LEU A 133 6.47 -0.13 -3.14
C LEU A 133 7.65 0.81 -2.94
N LEU A 134 7.71 1.45 -1.77
CA LEU A 134 8.78 2.35 -1.38
C LEU A 134 9.61 1.69 -0.28
N PHE A 135 10.87 1.41 -0.60
CA PHE A 135 11.83 0.83 0.32
C PHE A 135 12.76 1.93 0.83
N ALA A 136 12.80 2.06 2.15
CA ALA A 136 13.73 2.92 2.87
C ALA A 136 14.61 2.06 3.77
N ASN A 137 15.38 2.67 4.66
CA ASN A 137 16.17 1.94 5.67
C ASN A 137 15.29 1.24 6.75
N ASN A 138 13.97 1.26 6.58
CA ASN A 138 13.02 0.56 7.44
C ASN A 138 12.76 -0.85 6.90
N PRO A 139 12.54 -1.85 7.77
CA PRO A 139 12.34 -3.23 7.35
C PRO A 139 10.98 -3.48 6.67
N ILE A 140 10.02 -2.56 6.80
CA ILE A 140 8.67 -2.70 6.23
C ILE A 140 8.48 -1.61 5.17
N PRO A 141 8.28 -1.97 3.89
CA PRO A 141 8.05 -1.01 2.82
C PRO A 141 6.69 -0.33 2.94
N LEU A 142 6.61 0.89 2.41
CA LEU A 142 5.33 1.56 2.17
C LEU A 142 4.72 1.03 0.87
N ILE A 143 3.40 0.87 0.83
CA ILE A 143 2.67 0.44 -0.36
C ILE A 143 1.63 1.50 -0.73
N VAL A 144 1.64 1.91 -2.00
CA VAL A 144 0.87 3.05 -2.49
C VAL A 144 0.17 2.67 -3.79
N PRO A 145 -1.16 2.89 -3.91
CA PRO A 145 -1.86 2.74 -5.18
C PRO A 145 -1.58 3.95 -6.09
N TYR A 146 -1.35 3.73 -7.39
CA TYR A 146 -1.19 4.82 -8.34
C TYR A 146 -1.96 4.54 -9.62
N ILE A 147 -2.64 5.56 -10.14
CA ILE A 147 -3.38 5.50 -11.40
C ILE A 147 -2.91 6.63 -12.31
N TYR A 148 -2.77 6.34 -13.60
CA TYR A 148 -2.23 7.28 -14.57
C TYR A 148 -2.84 7.06 -15.96
N LEU A 149 -2.90 8.13 -16.75
CA LEU A 149 -3.28 8.03 -18.17
C LEU A 149 -2.13 7.39 -18.95
N LYS A 150 -2.39 6.27 -19.63
CA LYS A 150 -1.38 5.57 -20.43
C LYS A 150 -1.30 6.20 -21.82
N ASP A 151 -0.28 7.03 -22.04
CA ASP A 151 -0.04 7.75 -23.29
C ASP A 151 1.22 7.27 -24.05
N GLY A 152 1.91 6.24 -23.53
CA GLY A 152 3.15 5.69 -24.09
C GLY A 152 4.40 6.53 -23.84
N GLN A 153 4.26 7.76 -23.33
CA GLN A 153 5.39 8.66 -23.04
C GLN A 153 5.89 8.45 -21.61
N ASN A 154 4.96 8.23 -20.67
CA ASN A 154 5.31 8.01 -19.27
C ASN A 154 5.90 6.60 -19.05
N LYS A 155 7.19 6.56 -18.71
CA LYS A 155 7.95 5.32 -18.44
C LYS A 155 7.89 4.87 -16.99
N LEU A 156 7.20 5.60 -16.12
CA LEU A 156 7.15 5.34 -14.67
C LEU A 156 8.53 5.38 -13.99
N THR A 157 9.50 6.09 -14.59
CA THR A 157 10.87 6.18 -14.11
C THR A 157 11.08 7.33 -13.13
N ASP A 158 10.38 8.44 -13.30
CA ASP A 158 10.60 9.64 -12.53
C ASP A 158 9.40 9.94 -11.63
N TRP A 159 9.69 10.15 -10.35
CA TRP A 159 8.70 10.25 -9.27
C TRP A 159 8.90 11.51 -8.45
N LEU A 160 7.79 12.12 -8.03
CA LEU A 160 7.75 13.24 -7.10
C LEU A 160 6.79 12.90 -5.95
N PHE A 161 7.34 12.58 -4.78
CA PHE A 161 6.55 12.35 -3.57
C PHE A 161 6.44 13.62 -2.76
N ILE A 162 5.25 13.86 -2.20
CA ILE A 162 4.95 14.99 -1.34
C ILE A 162 4.26 14.47 -0.08
N ASN A 163 4.76 14.81 1.09
CA ASN A 163 4.16 14.42 2.38
C ASN A 163 3.17 15.48 2.91
N ASN A 164 2.58 15.24 4.08
CA ASN A 164 1.62 16.16 4.71
C ASN A 164 2.21 17.49 5.17
N GLN A 165 3.54 17.58 5.28
CA GLN A 165 4.28 18.80 5.61
C GLN A 165 4.72 19.52 4.33
N PHE A 166 4.20 19.13 3.17
CA PHE A 166 4.56 19.67 1.85
C PHE A 166 6.04 19.48 1.49
N SER A 167 6.76 18.61 2.20
CA SER A 167 8.14 18.25 1.86
C SER A 167 8.12 17.42 0.57
N ARG A 168 9.01 17.76 -0.37
CA ARG A 168 9.06 17.17 -1.71
C ARG A 168 10.32 16.36 -1.86
N SER A 169 10.20 15.14 -2.34
CA SER A 169 11.34 14.30 -2.73
C SER A 169 11.19 13.84 -4.18
N ARG A 170 12.26 14.01 -4.96
CA ARG A 170 12.33 13.56 -6.36
C ARG A 170 13.18 12.31 -6.45
N HIS A 171 12.67 11.29 -7.11
CA HIS A 171 13.37 10.05 -7.36
C HIS A 171 13.37 9.73 -8.83
N SER A 172 14.45 9.09 -9.29
CA SER A 172 14.53 8.47 -10.59
C SER A 172 14.89 7.01 -10.40
N ILE A 173 14.13 6.11 -11.02
CA ILE A 173 14.41 4.68 -11.03
C ILE A 173 14.96 4.28 -12.39
N ASN A 174 16.06 3.54 -12.35
CA ASN A 174 16.58 2.88 -13.54
C ASN A 174 15.77 1.61 -13.75
N GLU A 175 15.22 1.45 -14.96
CA GLU A 175 14.64 0.18 -15.38
C GLU A 175 15.73 -0.90 -15.31
N TYR A 176 15.53 -1.91 -14.48
CA TYR A 176 16.38 -3.10 -14.51
C TYR A 176 16.07 -3.82 -15.82
N LYS A 177 17.02 -3.77 -16.76
CA LYS A 177 17.04 -4.70 -17.88
C LYS A 177 17.64 -5.99 -17.36
N ASP A 178 16.91 -7.10 -17.50
CA ASP A 178 17.48 -8.43 -17.29
C ASP A 178 18.76 -8.54 -18.13
N VAL A 179 19.87 -8.90 -17.47
CA VAL A 179 21.19 -9.10 -18.09
C VAL A 179 21.38 -10.58 -18.40
#